data_AF-A0A1S8X143-F1
#
_entry.id   AF-A0A1S8X143-F1
#
_cell.length_a   1.000
_cell.length_b   1.000
_cell.length_c   1.000
_cell.angle_alpha   90.00
_cell.angle_beta   90.00
_cell.angle_gamma   90.00
#
_symmetry.space_group_name_H-M   'P 1'
#
loop_
_entity.id
_entity.type
_entity.pdbx_description
1 polymer ?
#
loop_
_entity_poly.entity_id
_entity_poly.type
_entity_poly.pdbx_seq_one_letter_code
_entity_poly.pdbx_strand_id
1 'polypeptide(L)'
;VQLIRRNINYVRANAHLIGISSRNSSSRGSNVAGSEPTSHLNSPKRSQVAHVREPHMWPERQLPVGGLPAYLIRERHQAAAAAAQEAASRPDPDQPPGHVRMPDADRVNTLELLRKAHAELTEEWFKLPVRMDTMRIRVRRSELEQRLIELEQAISIFEKPKVFIKPE
;
A
#
# COMPACT_ATOMS: atom_id res chain seq x y z
N VAL A 1 -8.47 -26.60 11.95
CA VAL A 1 -9.21 -25.40 11.51
C VAL A 1 -10.48 -25.85 10.81
N GLN A 2 -11.64 -25.77 11.47
CA GLN A 2 -12.92 -26.14 10.87
C GLN A 2 -13.33 -25.06 9.86
N LEU A 3 -13.41 -25.40 8.57
CA LEU A 3 -13.96 -24.51 7.56
C LEU A 3 -15.46 -24.38 7.79
N ILE A 4 -15.90 -23.18 8.16
CA ILE A 4 -17.32 -22.81 8.18
C ILE A 4 -17.84 -22.87 6.74
N ARG A 5 -18.45 -24.00 6.36
CA ARG A 5 -19.19 -24.11 5.10
C ARG A 5 -20.49 -23.33 5.25
N ARG A 6 -20.48 -22.05 4.86
CA ARG A 6 -21.71 -21.26 4.72
C ARG A 6 -22.48 -21.82 3.52
N ASN A 7 -23.54 -22.56 3.80
CA ASN A 7 -24.40 -23.17 2.80
C ASN A 7 -25.31 -22.08 2.22
N ILE A 8 -24.96 -21.53 1.06
CA ILE A 8 -25.75 -20.50 0.39
C ILE A 8 -26.93 -21.21 -0.29
N ASN A 9 -28.16 -20.97 0.19
CA ASN A 9 -29.38 -21.51 -0.42
C ASN A 9 -29.76 -20.70 -1.68
N TYR A 10 -29.31 -21.18 -2.84
CA TYR A 10 -29.54 -20.55 -4.15
C TYR A 10 -31.02 -20.46 -4.57
N VAL A 11 -31.90 -21.21 -3.92
CA VAL A 11 -33.36 -21.18 -4.19
C VAL A 11 -34.00 -19.87 -3.73
N ARG A 12 -33.49 -19.22 -2.68
CA ARG A 12 -34.04 -17.96 -2.15
C ARG A 12 -33.58 -16.72 -2.94
N ALA A 13 -32.37 -16.76 -3.51
CA ALA A 13 -31.77 -15.61 -4.18
C ALA A 13 -32.47 -15.21 -5.49
N ASN A 14 -33.14 -16.16 -6.17
CA ASN A 14 -33.76 -15.93 -7.48
C ASN A 14 -35.21 -15.43 -7.43
N ALA A 15 -35.84 -15.38 -6.24
CA ALA A 15 -37.24 -14.98 -6.11
C ALA A 15 -37.47 -13.49 -6.46
N HIS A 16 -36.45 -12.64 -6.35
CA HIS A 16 -36.58 -11.20 -6.59
C HIS A 16 -36.43 -10.79 -8.08
N LEU A 17 -36.03 -11.70 -8.98
CA LEU A 17 -35.77 -11.36 -10.39
C LEU A 17 -37.00 -11.47 -11.31
N ILE A 18 -38.05 -12.17 -10.90
CA ILE A 18 -39.23 -12.44 -11.76
C ILE A 18 -40.23 -11.28 -11.79
N GLY A 19 -40.15 -10.33 -10.85
CA GLY A 19 -41.16 -9.28 -10.68
C GLY A 19 -41.10 -8.07 -11.61
N ILE A 20 -40.09 -7.94 -12.49
CA ILE A 20 -39.84 -6.69 -13.25
C ILE A 20 -39.66 -6.93 -14.76
N SER A 21 -40.35 -7.92 -15.33
CA SER A 21 -40.46 -8.00 -16.79
C SER A 21 -41.51 -7.00 -17.29
N SER A 22 -40.97 -5.91 -17.84
CA SER A 22 -41.65 -4.79 -18.46
C SER A 22 -42.78 -5.20 -19.41
N ARG A 23 -43.94 -4.59 -19.20
CA ARG A 23 -45.07 -4.56 -20.13
C ARG A 23 -44.67 -3.76 -21.37
N ASN A 24 -44.46 -4.43 -22.50
CA ASN A 24 -44.54 -3.78 -23.81
C ASN A 24 -44.81 -4.80 -24.93
N SER A 25 -46.08 -4.95 -25.31
CA SER A 25 -46.44 -5.22 -26.71
C SER A 25 -47.81 -4.61 -26.99
N SER A 26 -47.84 -3.85 -28.07
CA SER A 26 -48.91 -2.97 -28.51
C SER A 26 -50.02 -3.72 -29.24
N SER A 27 -51.20 -3.12 -29.17
CA SER A 27 -52.47 -3.45 -29.79
C SER A 27 -52.42 -3.67 -31.32
N ARG A 28 -53.27 -4.60 -31.81
CA ARG A 28 -54.27 -4.35 -32.89
C ARG A 28 -54.99 -5.63 -33.33
N GLY A 29 -56.32 -5.55 -33.45
CA GLY A 29 -57.10 -6.28 -34.46
C GLY A 29 -58.09 -7.32 -33.93
N SER A 30 -59.37 -6.97 -33.96
CA SER A 30 -60.53 -7.79 -33.62
C SER A 30 -61.21 -8.43 -34.85
N ASN A 31 -62.12 -9.38 -34.57
CA ASN A 31 -63.24 -9.92 -35.40
C ASN A 31 -62.93 -11.27 -36.08
N VAL A 32 -63.81 -12.28 -36.22
CA VAL A 32 -65.22 -12.54 -35.86
C VAL A 32 -65.50 -14.06 -35.99
N ALA A 33 -66.56 -14.52 -35.31
CA ALA A 33 -67.24 -15.82 -35.19
C ALA A 33 -67.24 -16.87 -36.35
N GLY A 34 -67.40 -18.16 -35.98
CA GLY A 34 -68.01 -19.20 -36.82
C GLY A 34 -67.66 -20.68 -36.52
N SER A 35 -68.47 -21.34 -35.68
CA SER A 35 -68.91 -22.78 -35.66
C SER A 35 -68.06 -23.94 -36.24
N GLU A 36 -67.89 -25.01 -35.42
CA GLU A 36 -67.42 -26.38 -35.75
C GLU A 36 -68.49 -27.23 -36.53
N PRO A 37 -68.35 -28.56 -36.78
CA PRO A 37 -67.20 -29.50 -36.73
C PRO A 37 -67.08 -30.43 -37.97
N THR A 38 -65.92 -31.07 -38.22
CA THR A 38 -65.91 -32.40 -38.88
C THR A 38 -64.62 -33.18 -38.64
N SER A 39 -64.78 -34.49 -38.50
CA SER A 39 -63.87 -35.52 -38.02
C SER A 39 -63.09 -36.22 -39.13
N HIS A 40 -61.75 -36.28 -39.05
CA HIS A 40 -60.97 -37.25 -39.81
C HIS A 40 -59.74 -37.71 -39.01
N LEU A 41 -59.64 -39.02 -38.81
CA LEU A 41 -58.52 -39.70 -38.14
C LEU A 41 -57.22 -39.49 -38.92
N ASN A 42 -56.11 -39.22 -38.22
CA ASN A 42 -54.77 -39.51 -38.74
C ASN A 42 -53.83 -39.90 -37.60
N SER A 43 -53.29 -41.11 -37.70
CA SER A 43 -52.33 -41.74 -36.80
C SER A 43 -51.04 -40.91 -36.64
N PRO A 44 -50.34 -41.04 -35.49
CA PRO A 44 -49.25 -40.14 -35.15
C PRO A 44 -48.02 -40.45 -36.01
N LYS A 45 -47.58 -39.49 -36.82
CA LYS A 45 -46.23 -39.50 -37.36
C LYS A 45 -45.27 -39.30 -36.20
N ARG A 46 -44.57 -40.37 -35.85
CA ARG A 46 -43.37 -40.42 -34.98
C ARG A 46 -42.52 -39.18 -35.22
N SER A 47 -42.68 -38.18 -34.36
CA SER A 47 -41.81 -37.00 -34.36
C SER A 47 -40.43 -37.48 -33.99
N GLN A 48 -39.47 -37.20 -34.87
CA GLN A 48 -38.06 -37.30 -34.53
C GLN A 48 -37.87 -36.51 -33.24
N VAL A 49 -37.39 -37.18 -32.20
CA VAL A 49 -36.98 -36.53 -30.96
C VAL A 49 -35.84 -35.60 -31.34
N ALA A 50 -36.18 -34.33 -31.58
CA ALA A 50 -35.19 -33.28 -31.65
C ALA A 50 -34.48 -33.33 -30.30
N HIS A 51 -33.19 -33.66 -30.30
CA HIS A 51 -32.35 -33.46 -29.14
C HIS A 51 -32.41 -31.97 -28.80
N VAL A 52 -33.30 -31.62 -27.86
CA VAL A 52 -33.33 -30.31 -27.23
C VAL A 52 -31.96 -30.21 -26.58
N ARG A 53 -31.07 -29.43 -27.20
CA ARG A 53 -29.79 -29.06 -26.59
C ARG A 53 -30.17 -28.43 -25.25
N GLU A 54 -29.91 -29.15 -24.16
CA GLU A 54 -30.08 -28.57 -22.83
C GLU A 54 -29.35 -27.23 -22.82
N PRO A 55 -30.00 -26.12 -22.43
CA PRO A 55 -29.31 -24.85 -22.32
C PRO A 55 -28.19 -25.06 -21.34
N HIS A 56 -26.95 -25.00 -21.83
CA HIS A 56 -25.75 -25.14 -21.03
C HIS A 56 -25.84 -24.07 -19.93
N MET A 57 -26.20 -24.51 -18.72
CA MET A 57 -26.69 -23.64 -17.64
C MET A 57 -25.58 -22.81 -16.98
N TRP A 58 -24.36 -22.91 -17.52
CA TRP A 58 -23.18 -22.24 -17.01
C TRP A 58 -22.63 -21.32 -18.11
N PRO A 59 -22.40 -20.03 -17.81
CA PRO A 59 -21.82 -19.13 -18.79
C PRO A 59 -20.44 -19.65 -19.20
N GLU A 60 -20.18 -19.69 -20.50
CA GLU A 60 -18.88 -20.08 -21.04
C GLU A 60 -17.77 -19.21 -20.43
N ARG A 61 -16.65 -19.85 -20.12
CA ARG A 61 -15.49 -19.22 -19.49
C ARG A 61 -14.99 -18.06 -20.35
N GLN A 62 -15.22 -16.82 -19.91
CA GLN A 62 -14.84 -15.62 -20.67
C GLN A 62 -13.36 -15.25 -20.56
N LEU A 63 -12.60 -15.89 -19.66
CA LEU A 63 -11.17 -15.61 -19.45
C LEU A 63 -10.28 -16.69 -20.07
N PRO A 64 -9.16 -16.31 -20.70
CA PRO A 64 -8.21 -17.25 -21.28
C PRO A 64 -7.67 -18.20 -20.21
N VAL A 65 -7.38 -19.45 -20.63
CA VAL A 65 -6.78 -20.46 -19.75
C VAL A 65 -5.44 -19.95 -19.24
N GLY A 66 -5.28 -19.87 -17.92
CA GLY A 66 -4.05 -19.37 -17.27
C GLY A 66 -4.02 -17.84 -17.05
N GLY A 67 -5.01 -17.09 -17.54
CA GLY A 67 -5.13 -15.66 -17.26
C GLY A 67 -5.74 -15.36 -15.89
N LEU A 68 -5.18 -14.39 -15.18
CA LEU A 68 -5.77 -13.87 -13.95
C LEU A 68 -6.91 -12.89 -14.28
N PRO A 69 -8.04 -12.95 -13.56
CA PRO A 69 -9.05 -11.91 -13.61
C PRO A 69 -8.52 -10.51 -13.32
N ALA A 70 -9.03 -9.51 -14.05
CA ALA A 70 -8.64 -8.11 -13.90
C ALA A 70 -8.80 -7.57 -12.47
N TYR A 71 -9.80 -8.06 -11.73
CA TYR A 71 -10.01 -7.65 -10.34
C TYR A 71 -8.87 -8.12 -9.42
N LEU A 72 -8.32 -9.32 -9.61
CA LEU A 72 -7.17 -9.82 -8.83
C LEU A 72 -5.90 -9.03 -9.14
N ILE A 73 -5.71 -8.65 -10.41
CA ILE A 73 -4.59 -7.79 -10.82
C ILE A 73 -4.71 -6.43 -10.13
N ARG A 74 -5.90 -5.81 -10.18
CA ARG A 74 -6.18 -4.54 -9.50
C ARG A 74 -5.96 -4.63 -8.00
N GLU A 75 -6.45 -5.68 -7.34
CA GLU A 75 -6.23 -5.91 -5.90
C GLU A 75 -4.76 -6.05 -5.55
N ARG A 76 -3.97 -6.79 -6.36
CA ARG A 76 -2.51 -6.88 -6.16
C ARG A 76 -1.83 -5.52 -6.27
N HIS A 77 -2.20 -4.72 -7.26
CA HIS A 77 -1.66 -3.36 -7.41
C HIS A 77 -2.06 -2.46 -6.24
N GLN A 78 -3.31 -2.53 -5.79
CA GLN A 78 -3.77 -1.77 -4.63
C GLN A 78 -3.04 -2.19 -3.35
N ALA A 79 -2.86 -3.49 -3.12
CA ALA A 79 -2.12 -4.00 -1.97
C ALA A 79 -0.64 -3.58 -2.03
N ALA A 80 0.00 -3.62 -3.20
CA ALA A 80 1.36 -3.16 -3.38
C ALA A 80 1.49 -1.64 -3.14
N ALA A 81 0.54 -0.84 -3.61
CA ALA A 81 0.51 0.60 -3.38
C ALA A 81 0.30 0.94 -1.90
N ALA A 82 -0.62 0.25 -1.22
CA ALA A 82 -0.85 0.41 0.21
C ALA A 82 0.39 0.04 1.03
N ALA A 83 1.04 -1.10 0.72
CA ALA A 83 2.27 -1.50 1.39
C ALA A 83 3.42 -0.50 1.17
N ALA A 84 3.53 0.10 -0.01
CA ALA A 84 4.51 1.15 -0.28
C ALA A 84 4.22 2.44 0.51
N GLN A 85 2.94 2.82 0.64
CA GLN A 85 2.52 3.97 1.46
C GLN A 85 2.78 3.72 2.96
N GLU A 86 2.50 2.52 3.46
CA GLU A 86 2.82 2.12 4.83
C GLU A 86 4.33 2.13 5.07
N ALA A 87 5.13 1.59 4.14
CA ALA A 87 6.59 1.60 4.26
C ALA A 87 7.18 3.01 4.25
N ALA A 88 6.62 3.93 3.45
CA ALA A 88 7.06 5.33 3.39
C ALA A 88 6.62 6.15 4.61
N SER A 89 5.45 5.85 5.18
CA SER A 89 4.93 6.53 6.38
C SER A 89 5.47 5.94 7.68
N ARG A 90 6.02 4.72 7.65
CA ARG A 90 6.62 4.08 8.81
C ARG A 90 7.78 4.95 9.30
N PRO A 91 7.73 5.46 10.55
CA PRO A 91 8.85 6.20 11.10
C PRO A 91 10.10 5.32 11.15
N ASP A 92 11.27 5.94 11.02
CA ASP A 92 12.56 5.24 11.08
C ASP A 92 12.62 4.45 12.40
N PRO A 93 12.88 3.12 12.38
CA PRO A 93 12.93 2.32 13.60
C PRO A 93 13.95 2.84 14.63
N ASP A 94 14.97 3.56 14.17
CA ASP A 94 16.02 4.14 15.01
C ASP A 94 15.65 5.52 15.59
N GLN A 95 14.52 6.13 15.17
CA GLN A 95 14.13 7.47 15.59
C GLN A 95 13.63 7.45 17.06
N PRO A 96 14.31 8.16 17.98
CA PRO A 96 13.88 8.22 19.37
C PRO A 96 12.53 8.96 19.51
N PRO A 97 11.71 8.64 20.53
CA PRO A 97 10.45 9.31 20.78
C PRO A 97 10.67 10.80 21.04
N GLY A 98 9.81 11.65 20.46
CA GLY A 98 9.90 13.10 20.61
C GLY A 98 11.12 13.74 19.95
N HIS A 99 11.84 13.04 19.07
CA HIS A 99 12.93 13.60 18.28
C HIS A 99 12.54 13.67 16.80
N VAL A 100 13.15 14.60 16.08
CA VAL A 100 12.95 14.83 14.64
C VAL A 100 14.29 14.72 13.92
N ARG A 101 14.30 14.13 12.72
CA ARG A 101 15.51 14.04 11.90
C ARG A 101 15.95 15.43 11.45
N MET A 102 17.22 15.75 11.68
CA MET A 102 17.86 16.96 11.16
C MET A 102 17.95 16.91 9.63
N PRO A 103 17.61 17.99 8.90
CA PRO A 103 17.85 18.09 7.47
C PRO A 103 19.33 17.93 7.12
N ASP A 104 19.62 17.27 6.00
CA ASP A 104 21.00 16.97 5.63
C ASP A 104 21.84 18.24 5.35
N ALA A 105 21.21 19.30 4.83
CA ALA A 105 21.87 20.60 4.62
C ALA A 105 22.32 21.25 5.94
N ASP A 106 21.43 21.30 6.93
CA ASP A 106 21.72 21.87 8.25
C ASP A 106 22.78 21.05 8.99
N ARG A 107 22.73 19.72 8.84
CA ARG A 107 23.75 18.79 9.37
C ARG A 107 25.12 19.10 8.80
N VAL A 108 25.25 19.24 7.49
CA VAL A 108 26.53 19.53 6.82
C VAL A 108 27.05 20.91 7.23
N ASN A 109 26.18 21.93 7.25
CA ASN A 109 26.55 23.27 7.71
C ASN A 109 27.11 23.25 9.14
N THR A 110 26.44 22.52 10.05
CA THR A 110 26.89 22.37 11.44
C THR A 110 28.21 21.61 11.53
N LEU A 111 28.38 20.53 10.76
CA LEU A 111 29.62 19.76 10.69
C LEU A 111 30.80 20.64 10.24
N GLU A 112 30.60 21.47 9.21
CA GLU A 112 31.63 22.40 8.73
C GLU A 112 32.03 23.42 9.79
N LEU A 113 31.05 23.98 10.51
CA LEU A 113 31.31 24.91 11.61
C LEU A 113 32.13 24.24 12.72
N LEU A 114 31.76 23.04 13.13
CA LEU A 114 32.48 22.28 14.16
C LEU A 114 33.91 21.96 13.74
N ARG A 115 34.13 21.57 12.48
CA ARG A 115 35.47 21.30 11.94
C ARG A 115 36.36 22.54 11.91
N LYS A 116 35.80 23.70 11.57
CA LYS A 116 36.52 24.99 11.63
C LYS A 116 36.95 25.32 13.06
N ALA A 117 36.00 25.27 14.00
CA ALA A 117 36.29 25.52 15.42
C ALA A 117 37.34 24.54 15.98
N HIS A 118 37.27 23.26 15.59
CA HIS A 118 38.26 22.26 15.99
C HIS A 118 39.66 22.59 15.46
N ALA A 119 39.78 23.00 14.19
CA ALA A 119 41.06 23.41 13.61
C ALA A 119 41.66 24.62 14.34
N GLU A 120 40.85 25.64 14.63
CA GLU A 120 41.27 26.83 15.38
C GLU A 120 41.78 26.47 16.79
N LEU A 121 41.05 25.65 17.54
CA LEU A 121 41.45 25.18 18.88
C LEU A 121 42.70 24.30 18.83
N THR A 122 42.86 23.49 17.78
CA THR A 122 44.05 22.66 17.57
C THR A 122 45.29 23.54 17.34
N GLU A 123 45.16 24.61 16.55
CA GLU A 123 46.23 25.60 16.40
C GLU A 123 46.57 26.31 17.72
N GLU A 124 45.56 26.67 18.51
CA GLU A 124 45.79 27.24 19.85
C GLU A 124 46.52 26.26 20.78
N TRP A 125 46.14 24.98 20.73
CA TRP A 125 46.79 23.93 21.51
C TRP A 125 48.26 23.76 21.11
N PHE A 126 48.58 23.77 19.81
CA PHE A 126 49.95 23.70 19.32
C PHE A 126 50.80 24.94 19.65
N LYS A 127 50.18 26.11 19.90
CA LYS A 127 50.88 27.32 20.36
C LYS A 127 51.28 27.26 21.84
N LEU A 128 50.81 26.27 22.60
CA LEU A 128 51.20 26.11 24.00
C LEU A 128 52.67 25.69 24.12
N PRO A 129 53.39 26.16 25.17
CA PRO A 129 54.75 25.74 25.41
C PRO A 129 54.80 24.25 25.78
N VAL A 130 55.87 23.57 25.35
CA VAL A 130 56.10 22.14 25.62
C VAL A 130 56.23 21.87 27.12
N ARG A 131 56.81 22.81 27.89
CA ARG A 131 56.97 22.70 29.34
C ARG A 131 55.76 23.27 30.09
N MET A 132 55.35 22.57 31.14
CA MET A 132 54.17 22.87 31.95
C MET A 132 54.54 23.28 33.38
N ASP A 133 55.41 24.28 33.49
CA ASP A 133 56.05 24.64 34.76
C ASP A 133 55.12 25.49 35.65
N THR A 134 54.21 26.28 35.04
CA THR A 134 53.27 27.12 35.78
C THR A 134 51.86 26.53 35.82
N MET A 135 51.15 26.76 36.93
CA MET A 135 49.76 26.32 37.08
C MET A 135 48.85 26.90 35.99
N ARG A 136 49.08 28.16 35.58
CA ARG A 136 48.32 28.83 34.51
C ARG A 136 48.40 28.07 33.18
N ILE A 137 49.59 27.58 32.81
CA ILE A 137 49.78 26.80 31.58
C ILE A 137 49.04 25.46 31.68
N ARG A 138 49.11 24.79 32.84
CA ARG A 138 48.41 23.51 33.07
C ARG A 138 46.90 23.65 32.94
N VAL A 139 46.33 24.67 33.59
CA VAL A 139 44.89 24.97 33.54
C VAL A 139 44.46 25.29 32.11
N ARG A 140 45.16 26.19 31.42
CA ARG A 140 44.84 26.54 30.03
C ARG A 140 44.90 25.32 29.11
N ARG A 141 45.90 24.45 29.30
CA ARG A 141 46.02 23.20 28.53
C ARG A 141 44.83 22.28 28.79
N SER A 142 44.47 22.03 30.04
CA SER A 142 43.33 21.17 30.37
C SER A 142 42.01 21.71 29.83
N GLU A 143 41.82 23.03 29.83
CA GLU A 143 40.64 23.67 29.23
C GLU A 143 40.57 23.43 27.72
N LEU A 144 41.69 23.60 27.01
CA LEU A 144 41.76 23.35 25.56
C LEU A 144 41.54 21.87 25.23
N GLU A 145 42.13 20.96 26.00
CA GLU A 145 41.93 19.51 25.84
C GLU A 145 40.46 19.11 26.05
N GLN A 146 39.80 19.63 27.08
CA GLN A 146 38.37 19.36 27.32
C GLN A 146 37.51 19.85 26.16
N ARG A 147 37.75 21.08 25.67
CA ARG A 147 37.00 21.64 24.53
C ARG A 147 37.24 20.86 23.23
N LEU A 148 38.47 20.40 23.00
CA LEU A 148 38.78 19.54 21.85
C LEU A 148 37.99 18.23 21.93
N ILE A 149 37.96 17.58 23.09
CA ILE A 149 37.18 16.35 23.31
C ILE A 149 35.68 16.58 23.06
N GLU A 150 35.12 17.68 23.57
CA GLU A 150 33.72 18.06 23.34
C GLU A 150 33.43 18.25 21.84
N LEU A 151 34.32 18.93 21.12
CA LEU A 151 34.19 19.12 19.67
C LEU A 151 34.33 17.82 18.89
N GLU A 152 35.27 16.95 19.24
CA GLU A 152 35.43 15.63 18.62
C GLU A 152 34.17 14.77 18.80
N GLN A 153 33.58 14.79 20.01
CA GLN A 153 32.31 14.10 20.28
C GLN A 153 31.18 14.69 19.43
N ALA A 154 31.07 16.01 19.35
CA ALA A 154 30.07 16.67 18.51
C ALA A 154 30.27 16.32 17.02
N ILE A 155 31.50 16.39 16.51
CA ILE A 155 31.83 16.02 15.12
C ILE A 155 31.44 14.57 14.86
N SER A 156 31.76 13.64 15.77
CA SER A 156 31.40 12.23 15.64
C SER A 156 29.88 12.01 15.56
N ILE A 157 29.09 12.83 16.27
CA ILE A 157 27.63 12.80 16.19
C ILE A 157 27.15 13.28 14.81
N PHE A 158 27.62 14.44 14.36
CA PHE A 158 27.16 15.05 13.09
C PHE A 158 27.74 14.41 11.82
N GLU A 159 28.84 13.66 11.95
CA GLU A 159 29.43 12.89 10.85
C GLU A 159 28.53 11.74 10.42
N LYS A 160 27.68 11.23 11.33
CA LYS A 160 26.67 10.21 10.99
C LYS A 160 25.69 10.74 9.95
N PRO A 161 25.24 9.89 9.01
CA PRO A 161 24.31 10.33 7.95
C PRO A 161 22.93 10.72 8.49
N LYS A 162 22.52 10.13 9.62
CA LYS A 162 21.23 10.41 10.28
C LYS A 162 21.50 10.99 11.66
N VAL A 163 20.98 12.18 11.91
CA VAL A 163 21.05 12.86 13.21
C VAL A 163 19.64 13.22 13.62
N PHE A 164 19.28 12.95 14.88
CA PHE A 164 17.98 13.26 15.44
C PHE A 164 18.15 14.31 16.53
N ILE A 165 17.28 15.32 16.51
CA ILE A 165 17.30 16.46 17.43
C ILE A 165 15.97 16.49 18.17
N LYS A 166 16.02 16.84 19.45
CA LYS A 166 14.81 17.14 20.21
C LYS A 166 14.35 18.56 19.84
N PRO A 167 13.16 18.74 19.23
CA PRO A 167 12.60 20.08 19.05
C PRO A 167 12.35 20.71 20.42
N GLU A 168 12.76 21.97 20.58
CA GLU A 168 12.49 22.81 21.75
C GLU A 168 10.99 23.04 21.97
#